data_AF-A0A7W1DYB4-F1
#
_entry.id   AF-A0A7W1DYB4-F1
#
_cell.length_a   1.000
_cell.length_b   1.000
_cell.length_c   1.000
_cell.angle_alpha   90.00
_cell.angle_beta   90.00
_cell.angle_gamma   90.00
#
_symmetry.space_group_name_H-M   'P 1'
#
loop_
_entity.id
_entity.type
_entity.pdbx_description
1 polymer ?
#
loop_
_entity_poly.entity_id
_entity_poly.type
_entity_poly.pdbx_seq_one_letter_code
_entity_poly.pdbx_strand_id
1 'polypeptide(L)'
;MTRVIAFFNQKGGTAKTTSTLNVAAALAERGRRVLALDMDPQASLTMAIGVDVAGLQSSIYDLLLDDSIGIADVATATTIPGVA
;
A
#
# COMPACT_ATOMS: atom_id res chain seq x y z
N MET A 1 11.13 -4.30 15.58
CA MET A 1 11.15 -5.12 14.35
C MET A 1 9.86 -4.90 13.58
N THR A 2 9.94 -4.92 12.25
CA THR A 2 8.79 -4.77 11.34
C THR A 2 8.26 -6.16 10.97
N ARG A 3 6.93 -6.34 10.93
CA ARG A 3 6.27 -7.58 10.48
C ARG A 3 5.71 -7.36 9.08
N VAL A 4 6.13 -8.17 8.12
CA VAL A 4 5.61 -8.15 6.74
C VAL A 4 4.49 -9.18 6.60
N ILE A 5 3.34 -8.76 6.06
CA ILE A 5 2.17 -9.60 5.80
C ILE A 5 1.82 -9.43 4.32
N ALA A 6 1.81 -10.53 3.57
CA ALA A 6 1.50 -10.50 2.13
C ALA A 6 0.13 -11.17 1.88
N PHE A 7 -0.75 -10.46 1.19
CA PHE A 7 -2.03 -10.99 0.72
C PHE A 7 -1.91 -11.39 -0.75
N PHE A 8 -1.67 -12.67 -1.00
CA PHE A 8 -1.44 -13.20 -2.34
C PHE A 8 -2.42 -14.30 -2.72
N ASN A 9 -2.90 -14.23 -3.96
CA ASN A 9 -3.73 -15.24 -4.61
C ASN A 9 -3.72 -14.97 -6.12
N GLN A 10 -3.46 -16.00 -6.92
CA GLN A 10 -3.33 -15.89 -8.37
C GLN A 10 -4.67 -15.53 -9.07
N LYS A 11 -5.81 -15.85 -8.44
CA LYS A 11 -7.13 -15.56 -8.99
C LYS A 11 -7.58 -14.12 -8.68
N GLY A 12 -8.20 -13.46 -9.64
CA GLY A 12 -8.89 -12.16 -9.45
C GLY A 12 -10.15 -12.29 -8.58
N GLY A 13 -10.53 -11.21 -7.88
CA GLY A 13 -11.77 -11.18 -7.10
C GLY A 13 -11.75 -12.02 -5.80
N THR A 14 -10.58 -12.32 -5.26
CA THR A 14 -10.41 -13.10 -4.01
C THR A 14 -10.22 -12.22 -2.77
N ALA A 15 -10.71 -10.98 -2.81
CA ALA A 15 -10.64 -10.01 -1.73
C ALA A 15 -9.23 -9.60 -1.24
N LYS A 16 -8.15 -9.81 -2.02
CA LYS A 16 -6.77 -9.43 -1.63
C LYS A 16 -6.68 -7.97 -1.18
N THR A 17 -7.05 -7.04 -2.05
CA THR A 17 -7.05 -5.59 -1.80
C THR A 17 -7.92 -5.23 -0.60
N THR A 18 -9.12 -5.81 -0.52
CA THR A 18 -10.05 -5.61 0.59
C THR A 18 -9.44 -6.07 1.91
N SER A 19 -8.81 -7.24 1.95
CA SER A 19 -8.13 -7.76 3.13
C SER A 19 -6.92 -6.91 3.50
N THR A 20 -6.08 -6.52 2.54
CA THR A 20 -4.93 -5.64 2.78
C THR A 20 -5.37 -4.33 3.45
N LEU A 21 -6.38 -3.65 2.88
CA LEU A 21 -6.91 -2.40 3.41
C LEU A 21 -7.47 -2.55 4.82
N ASN A 22 -8.37 -3.51 5.02
CA ASN A 22 -9.07 -3.65 6.30
C ASN A 22 -8.14 -4.16 7.41
N VAL A 23 -7.18 -5.02 7.09
CA VAL A 23 -6.17 -5.45 8.07
C VAL A 23 -5.22 -4.31 8.40
N ALA A 24 -4.81 -3.49 7.42
CA ALA A 24 -4.00 -2.30 7.67
C ALA A 24 -4.72 -1.32 8.62
N ALA A 25 -5.98 -0.97 8.32
CA ALA A 25 -6.79 -0.11 9.18
C ALA A 25 -6.96 -0.69 10.60
N ALA A 26 -7.31 -1.97 10.72
CA ALA A 26 -7.52 -2.64 12.01
C ALA A 26 -6.22 -2.75 12.85
N LEU A 27 -5.05 -2.80 12.20
CA LEU A 27 -3.75 -2.73 12.88
C LEU A 27 -3.44 -1.31 13.35
N ALA A 28 -3.75 -0.31 12.51
CA ALA A 28 -3.59 1.11 12.86
C ALA A 28 -4.46 1.51 14.07
N GLU A 29 -5.73 1.08 14.10
CA GLU A 29 -6.63 1.27 15.24
C GLU A 29 -6.10 0.66 16.55
N ARG A 30 -5.28 -0.38 16.44
CA ARG A 30 -4.60 -1.01 17.60
C ARG A 30 -3.27 -0.34 17.95
N GLY A 31 -3.02 0.87 17.45
CA GLY A 31 -1.83 1.68 17.73
C GLY A 31 -0.57 1.21 16.99
N ARG A 32 -0.71 0.41 15.93
CA ARG A 32 0.43 0.02 15.09
C ARG A 32 0.64 1.06 13.98
N ARG A 33 1.90 1.38 13.68
CA ARG A 33 2.23 2.09 12.45
C ARG A 33 2.23 1.09 11.30
N VAL A 34 1.49 1.37 10.25
CA VAL A 34 1.35 0.48 9.09
C VAL A 34 1.81 1.19 7.83
N LEU A 35 2.56 0.47 7.00
CA LEU A 35 2.84 0.84 5.62
C LEU A 35 2.05 -0.13 4.72
N ALA A 36 1.10 0.38 3.96
CA ALA A 36 0.33 -0.38 2.99
C ALA A 36 1.02 -0.32 1.63
N LEU A 37 1.31 -1.49 1.04
CA LEU A 37 2.01 -1.60 -0.23
C LEU A 37 1.05 -2.10 -1.31
N ASP A 38 0.88 -1.32 -2.38
CA ASP A 38 0.18 -1.77 -3.58
C ASP A 38 1.20 -2.31 -4.58
N MET A 39 1.15 -3.62 -4.81
CA MET A 39 2.01 -4.34 -5.76
C MET A 39 1.25 -4.73 -7.04
N ASP A 40 0.00 -4.28 -7.19
CA ASP A 40 -0.85 -4.60 -8.33
C ASP A 40 -0.84 -3.42 -9.32
N PRO A 41 -0.50 -3.62 -10.61
CA PRO A 41 -0.57 -2.57 -11.63
C PRO A 41 -1.94 -1.89 -11.76
N GLN A 42 -3.02 -2.51 -11.26
CA GLN A 42 -4.35 -1.89 -11.24
C GLN A 42 -4.52 -0.83 -10.16
N ALA A 43 -3.53 -0.63 -9.27
CA ALA A 43 -3.51 0.40 -8.23
C ALA A 43 -4.79 0.41 -7.33
N SER A 44 -5.43 -0.76 -7.18
CA SER A 44 -6.74 -0.85 -6.53
C SER A 44 -6.67 -0.55 -5.04
N LEU A 45 -5.54 -0.82 -4.38
CA LEU A 45 -5.35 -0.45 -2.97
C LEU A 45 -5.16 1.05 -2.86
N THR A 46 -4.29 1.62 -3.69
CA THR A 46 -3.99 3.06 -3.73
C THR A 46 -5.25 3.90 -3.95
N MET A 47 -6.11 3.52 -4.90
CA MET A 47 -7.40 4.19 -5.09
C MET A 47 -8.33 4.03 -3.88
N ALA A 48 -8.37 2.83 -3.27
CA ALA A 48 -9.26 2.55 -2.14
C ALA A 48 -8.92 3.33 -0.87
N ILE A 49 -7.66 3.77 -0.70
CA ILE A 49 -7.23 4.64 0.40
C ILE A 49 -7.38 6.15 0.09
N GLY A 50 -7.94 6.49 -1.08
CA GLY A 50 -8.24 7.86 -1.48
C GLY A 50 -7.07 8.62 -2.10
N VAL A 51 -6.02 7.92 -2.56
CA VAL A 51 -4.90 8.54 -3.27
C VAL A 51 -5.24 8.65 -4.76
N ASP A 52 -5.04 9.83 -5.34
CA ASP A 52 -5.17 10.05 -6.78
C ASP A 52 -3.97 9.45 -7.53
N VAL A 53 -4.20 8.30 -8.17
CA VAL A 53 -3.18 7.57 -8.93
C VAL A 53 -2.68 8.38 -10.13
N ALA A 54 -3.53 9.19 -10.76
CA ALA A 54 -3.14 9.95 -11.94
C ALA A 54 -2.17 11.09 -11.62
N GLY A 55 -2.17 11.57 -10.37
CA GLY A 55 -1.25 12.60 -9.88
C GLY A 55 0.09 12.07 -9.37
N LEU A 56 0.24 10.76 -9.18
CA LEU A 56 1.47 10.17 -8.65
C LEU A 56 2.62 10.31 -9.65
N GLN A 57 3.74 10.84 -9.18
CA GLN A 57 4.96 11.03 -9.98
C GLN A 57 5.88 9.80 -9.94
N SER A 58 5.71 8.95 -8.93
CA SER A 58 6.51 7.77 -8.67
C SER A 58 5.66 6.71 -7.97
N SER A 59 6.10 5.46 -8.05
CA SER A 59 5.40 4.31 -7.51
C SER A 59 6.39 3.23 -7.06
N ILE A 60 5.87 2.13 -6.53
CA ILE A 60 6.68 0.96 -6.21
C ILE A 60 7.46 0.43 -7.41
N TYR A 61 6.98 0.66 -8.63
CA TYR A 61 7.66 0.24 -9.85
C TYR A 61 9.02 0.93 -9.99
N ASP A 62 9.08 2.25 -9.74
CA ASP A 62 10.32 3.03 -9.85
C ASP A 62 11.32 2.62 -8.78
N LEU A 63 10.85 2.41 -7.54
CA LEU A 63 11.66 1.90 -6.43
C LEU A 63 12.29 0.52 -6.72
N LEU A 64 11.60 -0.33 -7.47
CA LEU A 64 12.10 -1.66 -7.80
C LEU A 64 13.12 -1.67 -8.94
N LEU A 65 13.19 -0.58 -9.72
CA LEU A 65 14.05 -0.48 -10.90
C LEU A 65 15.26 0.44 -10.70
N ASP A 66 15.17 1.41 -9.80
CA ASP A 66 16.22 2.38 -9.54
C ASP A 66 16.64 2.35 -8.07
N ASP A 67 17.84 1.83 -7.81
CA ASP A 67 18.41 1.72 -6.46
C ASP A 67 18.65 3.08 -5.78
N SER A 68 18.56 4.19 -6.52
CA SER A 68 18.62 5.55 -5.95
C SER A 68 17.30 6.01 -5.34
N ILE A 69 16.18 5.32 -5.64
CA ILE A 69 14.84 5.65 -5.14
C ILE A 69 14.56 4.84 -3.87
N GLY A 70 14.36 5.53 -2.75
CA GLY A 70 14.00 4.94 -1.48
C GLY A 70 12.47 4.87 -1.28
N ILE A 71 12.06 4.07 -0.29
CA ILE A 71 10.63 3.95 0.08
C ILE A 71 10.02 5.29 0.49
N ALA A 72 10.82 6.21 1.03
CA ALA A 72 10.38 7.53 1.44
C ALA A 72 10.04 8.44 0.25
N ASP A 73 10.58 8.17 -0.95
CA ASP A 73 10.35 8.95 -2.16
C ASP A 73 9.04 8.58 -2.86
N VAL A 74 8.46 7.43 -2.50
CA VAL A 74 7.25 6.88 -3.12
C VAL A 74 6.09 6.71 -2.14
N ALA A 75 6.36 6.71 -0.83
CA ALA A 75 5.33 6.61 0.19
C ALA A 75 4.50 7.90 0.26
N THR A 76 3.18 7.76 0.35
CA THR A 76 2.24 8.89 0.42
C THR A 76 1.39 8.82 1.67
N ALA A 77 1.01 9.97 2.21
CA ALA A 77 0.02 10.00 3.27
C ALA A 77 -1.33 9.48 2.75
N THR A 78 -2.02 8.72 3.59
CA THR A 78 -3.35 8.20 3.28
C THR A 78 -4.42 8.96 4.05
N THR A 79 -5.69 8.74 3.70
CA THR A 79 -6.82 9.28 4.46
C THR A 79 -7.08 8.52 5.78
N ILE A 80 -6.37 7.40 6.02
CA ILE A 80 -6.54 6.55 7.20
C ILE A 80 -5.44 6.86 8.22
N PRO A 81 -5.78 7.40 9.39
CA PRO A 81 -4.79 7.70 10.42
C PRO A 81 -3.96 6.47 10.82
N GLY A 82 -2.63 6.61 10.85
CA GLY A 82 -1.71 5.53 11.21
C GLY A 82 -1.35 4.57 10.08
N VAL A 83 -1.93 4.75 8.89
CA VAL A 83 -1.55 4.06 7.66
C VAL A 83 -0.86 5.04 6.71
N ALA A 84 0.36 4.69 6.30
CA ALA A 84 1.08 5.30 5.18
C ALA A 84 1.08 4.34 3.99
#